data_AF-A0A7J8PRL5-F1
#
_entry.id   AF-A0A7J8PRL5-F1
#
_cell.length_a   1.000
_cell.length_b   1.000
_cell.length_c   1.000
_cell.angle_alpha   90.00
_cell.angle_beta   90.00
_cell.angle_gamma   90.00
#
_symmetry.space_group_name_H-M   'P 1'
#
loop_
_entity.id
_entity.type
_entity.pdbx_description
1 polymer ?
#
loop_
_entity_poly.entity_id
_entity_poly.type
_entity_poly.pdbx_seq_one_letter_code
_entity_poly.pdbx_strand_id
1 'polypeptide(L)'
;AASALAHEVGDKGSEDYFWYKFLKAKDVYQKLWNGSYFNYDNSGSRTSSSIQADQLAGQWYARACGLFPVVDEDKARSVLEKVYNYNVLKVKGGKRGAVNGMLPDGRVDMSSMQAREIWSGVTYAVAATMIHEDLVDMAFHTASGIFESVWSEEGLGYSFQTPEAWNTDDQYRSLTYMRPLAIWAMQWALSRPKVPKQELKPEMEADSLRIHHAGFSKVARLLKLPEDQRSKSLLQIMFDYTCKRMLT
;
A
#
# COMPACT_ATOMS: atom_id res chain seq x y z
N ALA A 1 -9.45 -1.60 -11.93
CA ALA A 1 -8.95 -0.73 -13.02
C ALA A 1 -9.11 -1.40 -14.39
N ALA A 2 -8.37 -2.47 -14.70
CA ALA A 2 -8.42 -3.11 -16.03
C ALA A 2 -9.83 -3.52 -16.49
N SER A 3 -10.65 -4.10 -15.61
CA SER A 3 -12.06 -4.41 -15.91
C SER A 3 -12.88 -3.16 -16.29
N ALA A 4 -12.70 -2.06 -15.56
CA ALA A 4 -13.40 -0.81 -15.85
C ALA A 4 -12.92 -0.20 -17.17
N LEU A 5 -11.61 -0.22 -17.47
CA LEU A 5 -11.09 0.25 -18.75
C LEU A 5 -11.62 -0.57 -19.94
N ALA A 6 -11.70 -1.90 -19.79
CA ALA A 6 -12.26 -2.78 -20.81
C ALA A 6 -13.75 -2.46 -21.07
N HIS A 7 -14.51 -2.13 -20.02
CA HIS A 7 -15.88 -1.67 -20.15
C HIS A 7 -16.00 -0.40 -21.01
N GLU A 8 -15.19 0.62 -20.73
CA GLU A 8 -15.20 1.89 -21.46
C GLU A 8 -14.90 1.72 -22.97
N VAL A 9 -14.08 0.73 -23.34
CA VAL A 9 -13.75 0.45 -24.75
C VAL A 9 -14.65 -0.62 -25.39
N GLY A 10 -15.66 -1.12 -24.66
CA GLY A 10 -16.60 -2.14 -25.16
C GLY A 10 -16.03 -3.55 -25.25
N ASP A 11 -14.86 -3.84 -24.67
CA ASP A 11 -14.28 -5.18 -24.60
C ASP A 11 -14.90 -5.97 -23.44
N LYS A 12 -16.12 -6.46 -23.68
CA LYS A 12 -16.91 -7.19 -22.68
C LYS A 12 -16.18 -8.44 -22.15
N GLY A 13 -15.43 -9.10 -23.00
CA GLY A 13 -14.71 -10.32 -22.63
C GLY A 13 -13.56 -10.08 -21.66
N SER A 14 -12.74 -9.04 -21.90
CA SER A 14 -11.70 -8.62 -20.96
C SER A 14 -12.27 -8.00 -19.69
N GLU A 15 -13.35 -7.22 -19.82
CA GLU A 15 -14.08 -6.64 -18.67
C GLU A 15 -14.44 -7.73 -17.67
N ASP A 16 -15.11 -8.76 -18.16
CA ASP A 16 -15.55 -9.93 -17.42
C ASP A 16 -14.35 -10.68 -16.83
N TYR A 17 -13.36 -11.03 -17.66
CA TYR A 17 -12.18 -11.77 -17.21
C TYR A 17 -11.45 -11.10 -16.04
N PHE A 18 -11.23 -9.79 -16.11
CA PHE A 18 -10.56 -9.05 -15.05
C PHE A 18 -11.45 -8.87 -13.80
N TRP A 19 -12.77 -8.76 -13.97
CA TRP A 19 -13.70 -8.70 -12.84
C TRP A 19 -13.68 -10.00 -12.03
N TYR A 20 -13.76 -11.14 -12.71
CA TYR A 20 -13.65 -12.45 -12.06
C TYR A 20 -12.33 -12.64 -11.31
N LYS A 21 -11.20 -12.25 -11.93
CA LYS A 21 -9.88 -12.29 -11.28
C LYS A 21 -9.83 -11.41 -10.03
N PHE A 22 -10.42 -10.22 -10.08
CA PHE A 22 -10.52 -9.32 -8.93
C PHE A 22 -11.30 -9.95 -7.78
N LEU A 23 -12.49 -10.52 -8.03
CA LEU A 23 -13.30 -11.17 -6.99
C LEU A 23 -12.56 -12.34 -6.33
N LYS A 24 -11.88 -13.19 -7.12
CA LYS A 24 -11.07 -14.29 -6.57
C LYS A 24 -9.88 -13.78 -5.73
N ALA A 25 -9.22 -12.72 -6.16
CA ALA A 25 -8.12 -12.13 -5.41
C ALA A 25 -8.59 -11.44 -4.12
N LYS A 26 -9.74 -10.75 -4.16
CA LYS A 26 -10.36 -10.11 -3.00
C LYS A 26 -10.70 -11.12 -1.89
N ASP A 27 -11.21 -12.29 -2.27
CA ASP A 27 -11.45 -13.40 -1.34
C ASP A 27 -10.15 -13.90 -0.68
N VAL A 28 -9.11 -14.17 -1.48
CA VAL A 28 -7.81 -14.61 -0.94
C VAL A 28 -7.18 -13.56 -0.04
N TYR A 29 -7.31 -12.27 -0.38
CA TYR A 29 -6.78 -11.16 0.42
C TYR A 29 -7.40 -11.11 1.82
N GLN A 30 -8.64 -11.61 2.02
CA GLN A 30 -9.25 -11.71 3.34
C GLN A 30 -8.46 -12.58 4.32
N LYS A 31 -7.59 -13.47 3.83
CA LYS A 31 -6.72 -14.28 4.71
C LYS A 31 -5.74 -13.44 5.53
N LEU A 32 -5.45 -12.21 5.11
CA LEU A 32 -4.61 -11.28 5.87
C LEU A 32 -5.39 -10.57 6.98
N TRP A 33 -6.73 -10.56 6.94
CA TRP A 33 -7.55 -9.88 7.94
C TRP A 33 -7.45 -10.59 9.30
N ASN A 34 -7.00 -9.88 10.32
CA ASN A 34 -6.84 -10.42 11.68
C ASN A 34 -7.94 -9.99 12.67
N GLY A 35 -9.01 -9.35 12.17
CA GLY A 35 -10.08 -8.80 13.01
C GLY A 35 -9.93 -7.31 13.33
N SER A 36 -8.79 -6.68 13.04
CA SER A 36 -8.58 -5.24 13.27
C SER A 36 -7.74 -4.53 12.21
N TYR A 37 -6.82 -5.23 11.54
CA TYR A 37 -6.08 -4.74 10.39
C TYR A 37 -5.68 -5.92 9.49
N PHE A 38 -5.02 -5.65 8.37
CA PHE A 38 -4.46 -6.70 7.52
C PHE A 38 -2.99 -6.95 7.92
N ASN A 39 -2.65 -8.20 8.18
CA ASN A 39 -1.28 -8.64 8.39
C ASN A 39 -0.40 -8.22 7.20
N TYR A 40 0.85 -7.84 7.47
CA TYR A 40 1.84 -7.43 6.48
C TYR A 40 2.00 -8.47 5.35
N ASP A 41 2.11 -9.74 5.74
CA ASP A 41 2.13 -10.87 4.82
C ASP A 41 1.58 -12.14 5.47
N ASN A 42 1.54 -13.25 4.71
CA ASN A 42 1.14 -14.57 5.18
C ASN A 42 2.31 -15.57 5.19
N SER A 43 3.54 -15.09 5.36
CA SER A 43 4.75 -15.94 5.40
C SER A 43 4.88 -16.72 6.71
N GLY A 44 4.20 -16.29 7.78
CA GLY A 44 4.35 -16.84 9.12
C GLY A 44 5.63 -16.36 9.82
N SER A 45 6.37 -15.43 9.23
CA SER A 45 7.52 -14.79 9.85
C SER A 45 7.12 -13.94 11.06
N ARG A 46 8.12 -13.57 11.88
CA ARG A 46 7.95 -12.71 13.06
C ARG A 46 7.37 -11.32 12.75
N THR A 47 7.51 -10.83 11.53
CA THR A 47 7.03 -9.53 11.08
C THR A 47 5.70 -9.61 10.33
N SER A 48 5.13 -10.81 10.17
CA SER A 48 3.85 -10.98 9.44
C SER A 48 2.72 -10.18 10.07
N SER A 49 2.75 -9.98 11.38
CA SER A 49 1.76 -9.19 12.13
C SER A 49 2.13 -7.70 12.25
N SER A 50 3.21 -7.23 11.63
CA SER A 50 3.54 -5.80 11.63
C SER A 50 2.42 -5.00 10.99
N ILE A 51 2.03 -3.91 11.64
CA ILE A 51 1.09 -2.92 11.12
C ILE A 51 1.85 -2.06 10.12
N GLN A 52 1.65 -2.33 8.84
CA GLN A 52 2.24 -1.53 7.77
C GLN A 52 1.38 -0.28 7.52
N ALA A 53 2.00 0.91 7.51
CA ALA A 53 1.30 2.17 7.27
C ALA A 53 0.56 2.18 5.91
N ASP A 54 1.21 1.65 4.87
CA ASP A 54 0.70 1.65 3.49
C ASP A 54 -0.10 0.38 3.11
N GLN A 55 -0.59 -0.39 4.09
CA GLN A 55 -1.27 -1.67 3.82
C GLN A 55 -2.53 -1.54 2.94
N LEU A 56 -3.09 -0.33 2.82
CA LEU A 56 -4.26 -0.01 2.01
C LEU A 56 -3.97 0.82 0.74
N ALA A 57 -2.73 0.81 0.22
CA ALA A 57 -2.38 1.51 -1.02
C ALA A 57 -3.32 1.17 -2.20
N GLY A 58 -3.74 -0.09 -2.32
CA GLY A 58 -4.70 -0.52 -3.36
C GLY A 58 -6.11 0.06 -3.17
N GLN A 59 -6.56 0.17 -1.92
CA GLN A 59 -7.84 0.81 -1.57
C GLN A 59 -7.80 2.30 -1.88
N TRP A 60 -6.70 2.98 -1.53
CA TRP A 60 -6.48 4.39 -1.86
C TRP A 60 -6.69 4.67 -3.35
N TYR A 61 -6.00 3.93 -4.22
CA TYR A 61 -6.14 4.08 -5.67
C TYR A 61 -7.54 3.71 -6.17
N ALA A 62 -8.18 2.69 -5.59
CA ALA A 62 -9.55 2.35 -5.94
C ALA A 62 -10.50 3.52 -5.67
N ARG A 63 -10.38 4.16 -4.50
CA ARG A 63 -11.16 5.35 -4.15
C ARG A 63 -10.83 6.55 -5.03
N ALA A 64 -9.54 6.84 -5.24
CA ALA A 64 -9.11 7.96 -6.06
C ALA A 64 -9.66 7.87 -7.50
N CYS A 65 -9.75 6.65 -8.05
CA CYS A 65 -10.25 6.39 -9.40
C CYS A 65 -11.76 6.14 -9.47
N GLY A 66 -12.49 6.13 -8.35
CA GLY A 66 -13.92 5.81 -8.32
C GLY A 66 -14.28 4.38 -8.71
N LEU A 67 -13.36 3.46 -8.47
CA LEU A 67 -13.55 2.04 -8.71
C LEU A 67 -14.23 1.36 -7.53
N PHE A 68 -14.72 0.14 -7.77
CA PHE A 68 -15.21 -0.73 -6.70
C PHE A 68 -14.11 -0.95 -5.62
N PRO A 69 -14.46 -0.87 -4.32
CA PRO A 69 -13.47 -0.91 -3.26
C PRO A 69 -12.83 -2.30 -3.09
N VAL A 70 -11.53 -2.30 -2.76
CA VAL A 70 -10.75 -3.52 -2.51
C VAL A 70 -11.20 -4.16 -1.20
N VAL A 71 -11.42 -3.36 -0.17
CA VAL A 71 -11.90 -3.81 1.16
C VAL A 71 -13.21 -3.13 1.53
N ASP A 72 -13.93 -3.71 2.47
CA ASP A 72 -15.19 -3.15 2.96
C ASP A 72 -14.90 -1.86 3.77
N GLU A 73 -15.85 -0.92 3.76
CA GLU A 73 -15.68 0.41 4.38
C GLU A 73 -15.31 0.33 5.86
N ASP A 74 -15.98 -0.52 6.63
CA ASP A 74 -15.71 -0.68 8.06
C ASP A 74 -14.30 -1.24 8.32
N LYS A 75 -13.81 -2.14 7.46
CA LYS A 75 -12.43 -2.64 7.55
C LYS A 75 -11.43 -1.56 7.17
N ALA A 76 -11.72 -0.76 6.15
CA ALA A 76 -10.86 0.35 5.75
C ALA A 76 -10.69 1.35 6.91
N ARG A 77 -11.80 1.76 7.53
CA ARG A 77 -11.78 2.67 8.69
C ARG A 77 -11.04 2.06 9.88
N SER A 78 -11.33 0.79 10.22
CA SER A 78 -10.65 0.08 11.32
C SER A 78 -9.12 0.01 11.12
N VAL A 79 -8.66 -0.27 9.90
CA VAL A 79 -7.24 -0.26 9.56
C VAL A 79 -6.62 1.12 9.69
N LEU A 80 -7.27 2.15 9.15
CA LEU A 80 -6.74 3.51 9.17
C LEU A 80 -6.67 4.07 10.60
N GLU A 81 -7.66 3.77 11.43
CA GLU A 81 -7.62 4.05 12.87
C GLU A 81 -6.49 3.30 13.56
N LYS A 82 -6.22 2.04 13.18
CA LYS A 82 -5.09 1.28 13.72
C LYS A 82 -3.76 1.94 13.34
N VAL A 83 -3.56 2.28 12.07
CA VAL A 83 -2.37 2.97 11.56
C VAL A 83 -2.18 4.32 12.26
N TYR A 84 -3.25 5.10 12.43
CA TYR A 84 -3.20 6.36 13.15
C TYR A 84 -2.77 6.17 14.62
N ASN A 85 -3.44 5.28 15.35
CA ASN A 85 -3.17 5.07 16.77
C ASN A 85 -1.80 4.46 17.05
N TYR A 86 -1.23 3.71 16.10
CA TYR A 86 0.06 3.05 16.24
C TYR A 86 1.15 3.81 15.49
N ASN A 87 1.15 3.72 14.17
CA ASN A 87 2.22 4.22 13.31
C ASN A 87 2.40 5.75 13.38
N VAL A 88 1.34 6.50 13.74
CA VAL A 88 1.39 7.96 13.88
C VAL A 88 1.56 8.35 15.35
N LEU A 89 0.56 8.09 16.21
CA LEU A 89 0.54 8.64 17.57
C LEU A 89 1.65 8.10 18.49
N LYS A 90 2.09 6.85 18.31
CA LYS A 90 3.17 6.28 19.15
C LYS A 90 4.56 6.79 18.74
N VAL A 91 4.68 7.53 17.64
CA VAL A 91 5.94 8.10 17.17
C VAL A 91 5.91 9.61 17.34
N LYS A 92 6.64 10.10 18.35
CA LYS A 92 6.78 11.55 18.66
C LYS A 92 5.42 12.28 18.75
N GLY A 93 4.38 11.58 19.21
CA GLY A 93 3.04 12.14 19.35
C GLY A 93 2.38 12.54 18.02
N GLY A 94 2.76 11.91 16.90
CA GLY A 94 2.25 12.25 15.56
C GLY A 94 2.98 13.38 14.84
N LYS A 95 3.96 14.03 15.48
CA LYS A 95 4.69 15.19 14.93
C LYS A 95 5.74 14.85 13.86
N ARG A 96 5.75 13.61 13.35
CA ARG A 96 6.71 13.15 12.34
C ARG A 96 6.09 12.47 11.13
N GLY A 97 4.78 12.18 11.14
CA GLY A 97 4.12 11.36 10.13
C GLY A 97 3.98 9.89 10.56
N ALA A 98 3.73 9.00 9.60
CA ALA A 98 3.49 7.58 9.88
C ALA A 98 4.76 6.74 9.67
N VAL A 99 5.24 6.05 10.72
CA VAL A 99 6.34 5.08 10.56
C VAL A 99 5.86 3.87 9.78
N ASN A 100 6.67 3.34 8.87
CA ASN A 100 6.24 2.33 7.92
C ASN A 100 5.78 1.04 8.59
N GLY A 101 6.50 0.55 9.59
CA GLY A 101 6.21 -0.71 10.28
C GLY A 101 6.18 -0.52 11.80
N MET A 102 5.10 -1.00 12.42
CA MET A 102 4.96 -1.06 13.87
C MET A 102 4.45 -2.42 14.31
N LEU A 103 5.08 -3.00 15.33
CA LEU A 103 4.62 -4.25 15.93
C LEU A 103 3.29 -4.06 16.68
N PRO A 104 2.48 -5.12 16.85
CA PRO A 104 1.18 -5.03 17.54
C PRO A 104 1.27 -4.59 19.01
N ASP A 105 2.46 -4.71 19.62
CA ASP A 105 2.76 -4.23 20.97
C ASP A 105 3.10 -2.73 21.02
N GLY A 106 3.17 -2.06 19.85
CA GLY A 106 3.44 -0.63 19.73
C GLY A 106 4.91 -0.26 19.60
N ARG A 107 5.84 -1.22 19.57
CA ARG A 107 7.25 -0.96 19.25
C ARG A 107 7.43 -0.81 17.74
N VAL A 108 8.34 0.07 17.32
CA VAL A 108 8.72 0.21 15.91
C VAL A 108 9.32 -1.11 15.41
N ASP A 109 8.95 -1.51 14.20
CA ASP A 109 9.52 -2.71 13.58
C ASP A 109 10.96 -2.42 13.12
N MET A 110 11.91 -3.13 13.73
CA MET A 110 13.35 -2.97 13.49
C MET A 110 13.92 -4.02 12.52
N SER A 111 13.06 -4.80 11.86
CA SER A 111 13.47 -5.87 10.93
C SER A 111 14.21 -5.38 9.68
N SER A 112 13.98 -4.13 9.28
CA SER A 112 14.66 -3.51 8.16
C SER A 112 14.82 -2.00 8.37
N MET A 113 15.74 -1.40 7.61
CA MET A 113 15.90 0.06 7.56
C MET A 113 14.58 0.75 7.19
N GLN A 114 13.85 0.19 6.23
CA GLN A 114 12.62 0.80 5.70
C GLN A 114 11.46 0.71 6.69
N ALA A 115 11.36 -0.39 7.45
CA ALA A 115 10.29 -0.56 8.44
C ALA A 115 10.32 0.52 9.53
N ARG A 116 11.51 0.94 9.96
CA ARG A 116 11.71 1.98 10.99
C ARG A 116 11.76 3.42 10.45
N GLU A 117 11.54 3.59 9.15
CA GLU A 117 11.50 4.90 8.52
C GLU A 117 10.07 5.42 8.43
N ILE A 118 9.94 6.74 8.42
CA ILE A 118 8.74 7.46 8.02
C ILE A 118 8.99 7.93 6.60
N TRP A 119 8.15 7.50 5.66
CA TRP A 119 8.22 7.97 4.28
C TRP A 119 7.24 9.13 4.09
N SER A 120 7.77 10.28 3.68
CA SER A 120 6.99 11.53 3.58
C SER A 120 5.81 11.38 2.62
N GLY A 121 6.06 10.80 1.43
CA GLY A 121 5.02 10.57 0.44
C GLY A 121 4.01 9.48 0.83
N VAL A 122 4.43 8.44 1.57
CA VAL A 122 3.50 7.42 2.10
C VAL A 122 2.57 8.04 3.14
N THR A 123 3.10 8.90 4.02
CA THR A 123 2.27 9.59 5.02
C THR A 123 1.17 10.42 4.35
N TYR A 124 1.49 11.16 3.28
CA TYR A 124 0.47 11.88 2.52
C TYR A 124 -0.53 10.96 1.80
N ALA A 125 -0.08 9.82 1.28
CA ALA A 125 -0.96 8.81 0.69
C ALA A 125 -1.93 8.22 1.73
N VAL A 126 -1.45 7.90 2.93
CA VAL A 126 -2.27 7.45 4.06
C VAL A 126 -3.29 8.52 4.43
N ALA A 127 -2.88 9.78 4.54
CA ALA A 127 -3.79 10.90 4.80
C ALA A 127 -4.86 11.05 3.70
N ALA A 128 -4.49 10.94 2.42
CA ALA A 128 -5.46 10.95 1.32
C ALA A 128 -6.46 9.78 1.41
N THR A 129 -6.00 8.61 1.85
CA THR A 129 -6.86 7.44 2.08
C THR A 129 -7.82 7.69 3.24
N MET A 130 -7.35 8.30 4.34
CA MET A 130 -8.19 8.72 5.45
C MET A 130 -9.30 9.68 5.00
N ILE A 131 -8.99 10.67 4.16
CA ILE A 131 -10.01 11.58 3.61
C ILE A 131 -11.05 10.81 2.78
N HIS A 132 -10.62 9.85 1.96
CA HIS A 132 -11.54 9.04 1.16
C HIS A 132 -12.49 8.14 1.98
N GLU A 133 -12.14 7.82 3.22
CA GLU A 133 -12.97 7.01 4.12
C GLU A 133 -13.62 7.88 5.24
N ASP A 134 -13.71 9.20 5.02
CA ASP A 134 -14.33 10.21 5.87
C ASP A 134 -13.62 10.49 7.22
N LEU A 135 -12.32 10.18 7.32
CA LEU A 135 -11.50 10.34 8.52
C LEU A 135 -10.65 11.63 8.46
N VAL A 136 -11.29 12.76 8.16
CA VAL A 136 -10.61 14.02 7.79
C VAL A 136 -9.69 14.55 8.89
N ASP A 137 -10.11 14.56 10.14
CA ASP A 137 -9.28 15.07 11.25
C ASP A 137 -8.01 14.23 11.45
N MET A 138 -8.14 12.89 11.39
CA MET A 138 -7.00 11.98 11.43
C MET A 138 -6.06 12.18 10.25
N ALA A 139 -6.61 12.46 9.06
CA ALA A 139 -5.83 12.72 7.87
C ALA A 139 -4.94 13.97 8.03
N PHE A 140 -5.54 15.08 8.46
CA PHE A 140 -4.80 16.33 8.63
C PHE A 140 -3.78 16.25 9.77
N HIS A 141 -4.08 15.56 10.87
CA HIS A 141 -3.08 15.34 11.92
C HIS A 141 -1.93 14.43 11.45
N THR A 142 -2.23 13.38 10.67
CA THR A 142 -1.20 12.51 10.11
C THR A 142 -0.29 13.28 9.14
N ALA A 143 -0.86 14.10 8.26
CA ALA A 143 -0.13 14.93 7.32
C ALA A 143 0.63 16.09 8.00
N SER A 144 0.09 16.65 9.08
CA SER A 144 0.76 17.73 9.82
C SER A 144 2.09 17.28 10.40
N GLY A 145 2.27 15.99 10.71
CA GLY A 145 3.58 15.47 11.10
C GLY A 145 4.68 15.68 10.04
N ILE A 146 4.32 15.70 8.75
CA ILE A 146 5.26 16.06 7.68
C ILE A 146 5.52 17.56 7.68
N PHE A 147 4.49 18.38 7.86
CA PHE A 147 4.65 19.83 8.00
C PHE A 147 5.58 20.19 9.16
N GLU A 148 5.35 19.61 10.34
CA GLU A 148 6.19 19.79 11.53
C GLU A 148 7.64 19.34 11.29
N SER A 149 7.84 18.27 10.53
CA SER A 149 9.20 17.81 10.22
C SER A 149 9.92 18.72 9.23
N VAL A 150 9.21 19.26 8.24
CA VAL A 150 9.83 19.87 7.04
C VAL A 150 9.84 21.39 7.08
N TRP A 151 8.78 22.00 7.63
CA TRP A 151 8.46 23.41 7.45
C TRP A 151 8.35 24.21 8.74
N SER A 152 8.14 23.57 9.90
CA SER A 152 8.01 24.32 11.16
C SER A 152 9.37 24.82 11.67
N GLU A 153 9.35 25.88 12.50
CA GLU A 153 10.55 26.49 13.07
C GLU A 153 11.35 25.52 13.96
N GLU A 154 10.64 24.62 14.66
CA GLU A 154 11.21 23.54 15.48
C GLU A 154 11.40 22.23 14.69
N GLY A 155 11.25 22.29 13.36
CA GLY A 155 11.37 21.16 12.46
C GLY A 155 12.81 20.71 12.21
N LEU A 156 12.98 19.85 11.21
CA LEU A 156 14.26 19.20 10.89
C LEU A 156 15.05 19.90 9.78
N GLY A 157 14.57 21.06 9.31
CA GLY A 157 15.28 21.89 8.34
C GLY A 157 15.21 21.38 6.90
N TYR A 158 14.15 20.67 6.52
CA TYR A 158 14.01 20.07 5.17
C TYR A 158 13.24 20.94 4.16
N SER A 159 12.99 22.21 4.48
CA SER A 159 12.26 23.13 3.59
C SER A 159 12.91 23.19 2.21
N PHE A 160 12.08 23.05 1.16
CA PHE A 160 12.49 23.00 -0.26
C PHE A 160 13.40 21.82 -0.67
N GLN A 161 13.62 20.85 0.23
CA GLN A 161 14.46 19.68 -0.02
C GLN A 161 13.90 18.40 0.61
N THR A 162 12.57 18.34 0.75
CA THR A 162 11.85 17.26 1.43
C THR A 162 12.39 15.87 1.04
N PRO A 163 12.87 15.07 2.00
CA PRO A 163 13.44 13.76 1.72
C PRO A 163 12.38 12.69 1.44
N GLU A 164 12.82 11.55 0.91
CA GLU A 164 12.02 10.31 0.89
C GLU A 164 11.61 9.94 2.31
N ALA A 165 12.57 9.94 3.22
CA ALA A 165 12.40 9.37 4.55
C ALA A 165 13.19 10.07 5.65
N TRP A 166 12.76 9.85 6.89
CA TRP A 166 13.57 9.98 8.11
C TRP A 166 13.26 8.84 9.08
N ASN A 167 14.21 8.49 9.95
CA ASN A 167 13.99 7.49 11.00
C ASN A 167 13.50 8.13 12.31
N THR A 168 13.31 7.34 13.35
CA THR A 168 12.84 7.82 14.68
C THR A 168 13.84 8.69 15.44
N ASP A 169 15.10 8.70 14.99
CA ASP A 169 16.17 9.56 15.48
C ASP A 169 16.31 10.83 14.61
N ASP A 170 15.31 11.11 13.78
CA ASP A 170 15.20 12.28 12.91
C ASP A 170 16.29 12.38 11.80
N GLN A 171 16.98 11.27 11.51
CA GLN A 171 18.00 11.20 10.45
C GLN A 171 17.33 10.94 9.09
N TYR A 172 17.57 11.81 8.10
CA TYR A 172 16.96 11.69 6.77
C TYR A 172 17.66 10.70 5.84
N ARG A 173 16.95 10.32 4.77
CA ARG A 173 17.48 9.64 3.59
C ARG A 173 16.90 10.24 2.31
N SER A 174 17.77 10.52 1.34
CA SER A 174 17.43 10.98 -0.02
C SER A 174 16.62 12.28 -0.06
N LEU A 175 17.30 13.43 0.11
CA LEU A 175 16.71 14.78 -0.04
C LEU A 175 16.17 15.03 -1.46
N THR A 176 15.39 16.10 -1.61
CA THR A 176 14.82 16.55 -2.91
C THR A 176 14.06 15.44 -3.64
N TYR A 177 13.23 14.70 -2.91
CA TYR A 177 12.62 13.47 -3.42
C TYR A 177 11.26 13.71 -4.06
N MET A 178 10.91 12.87 -5.04
CA MET A 178 9.66 12.99 -5.79
C MET A 178 8.42 12.62 -4.97
N ARG A 179 8.51 11.56 -4.16
CA ARG A 179 7.35 10.97 -3.46
C ARG A 179 6.54 11.96 -2.58
N PRO A 180 7.14 12.92 -1.85
CA PRO A 180 6.36 13.89 -1.08
C PRO A 180 5.39 14.77 -1.90
N LEU A 181 5.49 14.80 -3.24
CA LEU A 181 4.45 15.40 -4.09
C LEU A 181 3.07 14.71 -3.95
N ALA A 182 3.00 13.54 -3.32
CA ALA A 182 1.75 12.86 -2.96
C ALA A 182 0.82 13.68 -2.05
N ILE A 183 1.27 14.79 -1.46
CA ILE A 183 0.39 15.76 -0.79
C ILE A 183 -0.80 16.19 -1.65
N TRP A 184 -0.62 16.28 -2.97
CA TRP A 184 -1.69 16.62 -3.92
C TRP A 184 -2.81 15.57 -3.98
N ALA A 185 -2.55 14.33 -3.55
CA ALA A 185 -3.59 13.32 -3.43
C ALA A 185 -4.63 13.67 -2.35
N MET A 186 -4.24 14.42 -1.31
CA MET A 186 -5.18 14.93 -0.31
C MET A 186 -6.13 15.93 -0.96
N GLN A 187 -5.60 16.86 -1.78
CA GLN A 187 -6.42 17.80 -2.54
C GLN A 187 -7.38 17.07 -3.47
N TRP A 188 -6.92 16.03 -4.17
CA TRP A 188 -7.78 15.19 -5.00
C TRP A 188 -8.90 14.55 -4.18
N ALA A 189 -8.59 14.01 -3.00
CA ALA A 189 -9.59 13.40 -2.12
C ALA A 189 -10.64 14.40 -1.61
N LEU A 190 -10.23 15.63 -1.30
CA LEU A 190 -11.12 16.70 -0.81
C LEU A 190 -12.04 17.27 -1.90
N SER A 191 -11.55 17.36 -3.14
CA SER A 191 -12.24 18.04 -4.24
C SER A 191 -12.81 17.09 -5.29
N ARG A 192 -12.91 15.80 -4.95
CA ARG A 192 -13.26 14.77 -5.91
C ARG A 192 -14.67 15.00 -6.50
N PRO A 193 -14.82 14.99 -7.83
CA PRO A 193 -16.14 15.01 -8.47
C PRO A 193 -16.98 13.82 -8.02
N LYS A 194 -18.30 14.00 -7.92
CA LYS A 194 -19.23 12.88 -7.68
C LYS A 194 -19.16 11.91 -8.86
N VAL A 195 -18.42 10.82 -8.71
CA VAL A 195 -18.38 9.72 -9.69
C VAL A 195 -19.52 8.76 -9.37
N PRO A 196 -20.29 8.29 -10.36
CA PRO A 196 -21.27 7.22 -10.16
C PRO A 196 -20.62 6.02 -9.48
N LYS A 197 -21.27 5.46 -8.45
CA LYS A 197 -20.78 4.24 -7.81
C LYS A 197 -20.88 3.09 -8.81
N GLN A 198 -19.79 2.37 -9.03
CA GLN A 198 -19.85 1.10 -9.75
C GLN A 198 -20.69 0.10 -8.95
N GLU A 199 -21.78 -0.38 -9.56
CA GLU A 199 -22.61 -1.43 -8.98
C GLU A 199 -21.93 -2.80 -9.09
N LEU A 200 -22.27 -3.69 -8.16
CA LEU A 200 -21.86 -5.10 -8.22
C LEU A 200 -22.47 -5.75 -9.47
N LYS A 201 -21.60 -6.26 -10.35
CA LYS A 201 -22.05 -7.01 -11.54
C LYS A 201 -22.53 -8.41 -11.15
N PRO A 202 -23.58 -8.94 -11.82
CA PRO A 202 -24.10 -10.29 -11.57
C PRO A 202 -23.09 -11.40 -11.90
N GLU A 203 -23.41 -12.61 -11.47
CA GLU A 203 -22.64 -13.83 -11.76
C GLU A 203 -22.47 -14.05 -13.27
N MET A 204 -21.31 -14.57 -13.65
CA MET A 204 -20.81 -14.51 -15.02
C MET A 204 -20.82 -15.86 -15.74
N GLU A 205 -20.91 -15.83 -17.08
CA GLU A 205 -20.86 -17.04 -17.92
C GLU A 205 -19.46 -17.68 -17.96
N ALA A 206 -19.39 -18.97 -17.61
CA ALA A 206 -18.14 -19.71 -17.45
C ALA A 206 -17.34 -19.91 -18.75
N ASP A 207 -18.00 -19.95 -19.91
CA ASP A 207 -17.35 -20.24 -21.19
C ASP A 207 -16.58 -19.03 -21.75
N SER A 208 -17.12 -17.82 -21.60
CA SER A 208 -16.40 -16.57 -21.94
C SER A 208 -15.09 -16.46 -21.14
N LEU A 209 -15.13 -16.76 -19.84
CA LEU A 209 -13.96 -16.73 -18.97
C LEU A 209 -12.82 -17.66 -19.43
N ARG A 210 -13.15 -18.84 -19.99
CA ARG A 210 -12.15 -19.83 -20.44
C ARG A 210 -11.37 -19.34 -21.66
N ILE A 211 -12.05 -18.73 -22.64
CA ILE A 211 -11.42 -18.23 -23.88
C ILE A 211 -10.44 -17.10 -23.55
N HIS A 212 -10.90 -16.11 -22.78
CA HIS A 212 -10.05 -14.98 -22.38
C HIS A 212 -8.88 -15.45 -21.50
N HIS A 213 -9.11 -16.41 -20.60
CA HIS A 213 -8.02 -16.98 -19.80
C HIS A 213 -6.91 -17.59 -20.66
N ALA A 214 -7.25 -18.31 -21.73
CA ALA A 214 -6.26 -18.88 -22.64
C ALA A 214 -5.44 -17.80 -23.36
N GLY A 215 -6.10 -16.74 -23.85
CA GLY A 215 -5.45 -15.60 -24.50
C GLY A 215 -4.45 -14.90 -23.58
N PHE A 216 -4.88 -14.51 -22.39
CA PHE A 216 -4.00 -13.86 -21.41
C PHE A 216 -2.88 -14.79 -20.91
N SER A 217 -3.13 -16.10 -20.78
CA SER A 217 -2.10 -17.08 -20.41
C SER A 217 -1.04 -17.23 -21.49
N LYS A 218 -1.43 -17.15 -22.77
CA LYS A 218 -0.49 -17.15 -23.90
C LYS A 218 0.41 -15.91 -23.85
N VAL A 219 -0.17 -14.72 -23.67
CA VAL A 219 0.60 -13.47 -23.54
C VAL A 219 1.54 -13.54 -22.33
N ALA A 220 1.04 -13.96 -21.16
CA ALA A 220 1.86 -14.10 -19.97
C ALA A 220 3.04 -15.07 -20.17
N ARG A 221 2.85 -16.16 -20.93
CA ARG A 221 3.93 -17.08 -21.29
C ARG A 221 4.99 -16.41 -22.18
N LEU A 222 4.57 -15.58 -23.14
CA LEU A 222 5.49 -14.85 -24.03
C LEU A 222 6.25 -13.74 -23.32
N LEU A 223 5.68 -13.15 -22.26
CA LEU A 223 6.33 -12.12 -21.45
C LEU A 223 7.28 -12.68 -20.39
N LYS A 224 7.30 -13.99 -20.17
CA LYS A 224 8.29 -14.60 -19.28
C LYS A 224 9.67 -14.44 -19.91
N LEU A 225 10.55 -13.73 -19.22
CA LEU A 225 11.97 -13.74 -19.54
C LEU A 225 12.48 -15.18 -19.47
N PRO A 226 13.46 -15.55 -20.31
CA PRO A 226 14.15 -16.83 -20.19
C PRO A 226 14.62 -17.03 -18.74
N GLU A 227 14.57 -18.26 -18.24
CA GLU A 227 15.24 -18.56 -16.96
C GLU A 227 16.71 -18.17 -17.11
N ASP A 228 17.22 -17.36 -16.16
CA ASP A 228 18.60 -16.93 -16.15
C ASP A 228 19.47 -18.18 -15.96
N GLN A 229 20.01 -18.73 -17.05
CA GLN A 229 20.90 -19.89 -17.06
C GLN A 229 22.30 -19.57 -16.48
N ARG A 230 22.43 -18.51 -15.69
CA ARG A 230 23.65 -18.28 -14.90
C ARG A 230 23.76 -19.38 -13.87
N SER A 231 24.68 -20.30 -14.10
CA SER A 231 25.12 -21.26 -13.09
C SER A 231 25.45 -20.47 -11.82
N LYS A 232 24.69 -20.72 -10.74
CA LYS A 232 25.02 -20.15 -9.43
C LYS A 232 26.44 -20.60 -9.09
N SER A 233 27.35 -19.65 -8.92
CA SER A 233 28.71 -20.01 -8.52
C SER A 233 28.67 -20.72 -7.16
N LEU A 234 29.64 -21.57 -6.87
CA LEU A 234 29.75 -22.24 -5.58
C LEU A 234 29.74 -21.23 -4.42
N LEU A 235 30.30 -20.03 -4.63
CA LEU A 235 30.26 -18.92 -3.68
C LEU A 235 28.83 -18.43 -3.42
N GLN A 236 28.03 -18.29 -4.48
CA GLN A 236 26.63 -17.89 -4.37
C GLN A 236 25.81 -18.92 -3.58
N ILE A 237 26.06 -20.21 -3.83
CA ILE A 237 25.38 -21.32 -3.13
C ILE A 237 25.76 -21.33 -1.64
N MET A 238 27.05 -21.18 -1.33
CA MET A 238 27.55 -21.13 0.04
C MET A 238 27.03 -19.89 0.80
N PHE A 239 26.95 -18.74 0.12
CA PHE A 239 26.38 -17.52 0.68
C PHE A 239 24.88 -17.70 0.99
N ASP A 240 24.10 -18.16 0.01
CA ASP A 240 22.66 -18.40 0.17
C ASP A 240 22.36 -19.39 1.31
N TYR A 241 23.16 -20.46 1.43
CA TYR A 241 23.02 -21.47 2.49
C TYR A 241 23.34 -20.90 3.87
N THR A 242 24.41 -20.11 3.99
CA THR A 242 24.81 -19.46 5.24
C THR A 242 23.75 -18.45 5.70
N CYS A 243 23.25 -17.61 4.78
CA CYS A 243 22.20 -16.64 5.10
C CYS A 243 20.89 -17.32 5.55
N LYS A 244 20.50 -18.44 4.93
CA LYS A 244 19.32 -19.21 5.35
C LYS A 244 19.44 -19.78 6.76
N ARG A 245 20.64 -20.21 7.18
CA ARG A 245 20.88 -20.73 8.54
C ARG A 245 20.92 -19.65 9.63
N MET A 246 21.18 -18.40 9.26
CA MET A 246 21.23 -17.28 10.22
C MET A 246 19.87 -16.58 10.41
N LEU A 247 18.89 -16.87 9.55
CA LEU A 247 17.54 -16.27 9.58
C LEU A 247 16.45 -17.20 10.19
N THR A 248 16.82 -18.41 10.58
CA THR A 248 16.04 -19.32 11.45
C THR A 248 16.48 -19.19 12.89
#